data_AF-A0A962UI59-F1
#
_entry.id   AF-A0A962UI59-F1
#
_cell.length_a   1.000
_cell.length_b   1.000
_cell.length_c   1.000
_cell.angle_alpha   90.00
_cell.angle_beta   90.00
_cell.angle_gamma   90.00
#
_symmetry.space_group_name_H-M   'P 1'
#
loop_
_entity.id
_entity.type
_entity.pdbx_description
1 polymer ?
#
loop_
_entity_poly.entity_id
_entity_poly.type
_entity_poly.pdbx_seq_one_letter_code
_entity_poly.pdbx_strand_id
1 'polypeptide(L)'
;SSNASLMLAVVNQRLGQTAEAEESYRKSVSLDPHNPIALTAYGAFLCEQKRYADADASFRRALNNPLFNTPWVALHNAGSCEEIAGDTVSAEKDYRAALQLNPRFAPSLLGMAKASFRDQNYLSARAYLQRYAEVAPHTAESLWLGVQTENQLGDRGQMSSYGLKLRAKFPDSEEAKYLKTIE
;
A
#
# COMPACT_ATOMS: atom_id res chain seq x y z
N SER A 1 27.09 2.04 10.46
CA SER A 1 25.96 2.36 11.36
C SER A 1 24.70 1.65 10.87
N SER A 2 23.68 1.51 11.72
CA SER A 2 22.40 0.89 11.32
C SER A 2 21.81 1.50 10.04
N ASN A 3 21.83 2.84 9.94
CA ASN A 3 21.32 3.57 8.77
C ASN A 3 22.11 3.28 7.48
N ALA A 4 23.44 3.15 7.56
CA ALA A 4 24.25 2.79 6.39
C ALA A 4 23.93 1.38 5.89
N SER A 5 23.75 0.43 6.81
CA SER A 5 23.33 -0.93 6.47
C SER A 5 21.92 -0.98 5.89
N LEU A 6 20.99 -0.15 6.39
CA LEU A 6 19.65 -0.01 5.82
C LEU A 6 19.71 0.49 4.37
N MET A 7 20.49 1.55 4.11
CA MET A 7 20.65 2.08 2.75
C MET A 7 21.23 1.06 1.80
N LEU A 8 22.25 0.31 2.22
CA LEU A 8 22.82 -0.78 1.42
C LEU A 8 21.80 -1.87 1.12
N ALA A 9 20.98 -2.24 2.10
CA ALA A 9 19.91 -3.23 1.92
C ALA A 9 18.91 -2.81 0.84
N VAL A 10 18.43 -1.56 0.90
CA VAL A 10 17.50 -1.01 -0.09
C VAL A 10 18.11 -0.95 -1.49
N VAL A 11 19.41 -0.61 -1.59
CA VAL A 11 20.11 -0.60 -2.88
C VAL A 11 20.21 -2.01 -3.45
N ASN A 12 20.67 -2.98 -2.66
CA ASN A 12 20.79 -4.38 -3.10
C ASN A 12 19.43 -4.96 -3.51
N GLN A 13 18.36 -4.64 -2.76
CA GLN A 13 17.00 -5.05 -3.10
C GLN A 13 16.57 -4.49 -4.46
N ARG A 14 16.82 -3.21 -4.72
CA ARG A 14 16.52 -2.59 -6.04
C ARG A 14 17.34 -3.18 -7.19
N LEU A 15 18.53 -3.70 -6.90
CA LEU A 15 19.37 -4.40 -7.87
C LEU A 15 19.00 -5.88 -8.04
N GLY A 16 17.99 -6.39 -7.31
CA GLY A 16 17.61 -7.80 -7.31
C GLY A 16 18.57 -8.73 -6.56
N GLN A 17 19.56 -8.17 -5.86
CA GLN A 17 20.53 -8.88 -5.04
C GLN A 17 19.91 -9.28 -3.70
N THR A 18 19.03 -10.27 -3.76
CA THR A 18 18.11 -10.62 -2.68
C THR A 18 18.85 -11.08 -1.41
N ALA A 19 19.90 -11.89 -1.55
CA ALA A 19 20.65 -12.41 -0.42
C ALA A 19 21.44 -11.31 0.30
N GLU A 20 22.10 -10.45 -0.47
CA GLU A 20 22.88 -9.31 0.02
C GLU A 20 21.98 -8.22 0.63
N ALA A 21 20.77 -8.07 0.10
CA ALA A 21 19.74 -7.23 0.70
C ALA A 21 19.35 -7.76 2.08
N GLU A 22 19.04 -9.07 2.19
CA GLU A 22 18.68 -9.67 3.48
C GLU A 22 19.79 -9.55 4.51
N GLU A 23 21.04 -9.84 4.14
CA GLU A 23 22.18 -9.70 5.04
C GLU A 23 22.28 -8.25 5.57
N SER A 24 22.14 -7.28 4.68
CA SER A 24 22.21 -5.85 5.02
C SER A 24 21.06 -5.40 5.91
N TYR A 25 19.83 -5.89 5.67
CA TYR A 25 18.68 -5.64 6.53
C TYR A 25 18.89 -6.23 7.92
N ARG A 26 19.30 -7.49 8.01
CA ARG A 26 19.60 -8.17 9.28
C ARG A 26 20.67 -7.42 10.06
N LYS A 27 21.72 -6.94 9.38
CA LYS A 27 22.78 -6.12 9.99
C LYS A 27 22.25 -4.76 10.47
N SER A 28 21.36 -4.11 9.72
CA SER A 28 20.74 -2.86 10.14
C SER A 28 19.92 -3.04 11.44
N VAL A 29 19.09 -4.08 11.48
CA VAL A 29 18.26 -4.42 12.64
C VAL A 29 19.10 -4.91 13.83
N SER A 30 20.22 -5.61 13.61
CA SER A 30 21.09 -6.02 14.72
C SER A 30 21.84 -4.85 15.34
N LEU A 31 22.24 -3.86 14.54
CA LEU A 31 22.93 -2.65 15.01
C LEU A 31 21.99 -1.71 15.78
N ASP A 32 20.71 -1.68 15.43
CA ASP A 32 19.69 -0.94 16.18
C ASP A 32 18.35 -1.72 16.18
N PRO A 33 18.14 -2.60 17.17
CA PRO A 33 16.98 -3.50 17.22
C PRO A 33 15.63 -2.81 17.42
N HIS A 34 15.63 -1.52 17.77
CA HIS A 34 14.44 -0.73 18.04
C HIS A 34 14.20 0.35 17.00
N ASN A 35 15.06 0.48 15.97
CA ASN A 35 14.86 1.44 14.89
C ASN A 35 13.58 1.08 14.09
N PRO A 36 12.51 1.89 14.19
CA PRO A 36 11.24 1.54 13.57
C PRO A 36 11.32 1.63 12.04
N ILE A 37 12.22 2.46 11.50
CA ILE A 37 12.42 2.59 10.05
C ILE A 37 13.08 1.32 9.51
N ALA A 38 14.14 0.83 10.17
CA ALA A 38 14.83 -0.39 9.76
C ALA A 38 13.92 -1.62 9.88
N LEU A 39 13.15 -1.73 10.96
CA LEU A 39 12.17 -2.80 11.16
C LEU A 39 11.04 -2.78 10.12
N THR A 40 10.50 -1.59 9.80
CA THR A 40 9.47 -1.44 8.77
C THR A 40 9.99 -1.81 7.38
N ALA A 41 11.19 -1.36 7.03
CA ALA A 41 11.79 -1.69 5.74
C ALA A 41 12.13 -3.19 5.62
N TYR A 42 12.66 -3.80 6.69
CA TYR A 42 12.92 -5.23 6.70
C TYR A 42 11.63 -6.06 6.63
N GLY A 43 10.58 -5.64 7.34
CA GLY A 43 9.25 -6.25 7.24
C GLY A 43 8.70 -6.22 5.81
N ALA A 44 8.83 -5.09 5.12
CA ALA A 44 8.41 -4.98 3.72
C ALA A 44 9.21 -5.92 2.80
N PHE A 45 10.53 -5.98 2.97
CA PHE A 45 11.38 -6.94 2.25
C PHE A 45 10.96 -8.39 2.52
N LEU A 46 10.74 -8.78 3.78
CA LEU A 46 10.27 -10.12 4.14
C LEU A 46 8.93 -10.46 3.47
N CYS A 47 8.04 -9.47 3.34
CA CYS A 47 6.78 -9.63 2.65
C CYS A 47 6.94 -9.94 1.16
N GLU A 48 7.85 -9.22 0.48
CA GLU A 48 8.20 -9.50 -0.93
C GLU A 48 8.72 -10.93 -1.11
N GLN A 49 9.45 -11.44 -0.11
CA GLN A 49 9.91 -12.82 -0.05
C GLN A 49 8.83 -13.83 0.39
N LYS A 50 7.57 -13.40 0.50
CA LYS A 50 6.41 -14.20 0.95
C LYS A 50 6.54 -14.76 2.38
N ARG A 51 7.40 -14.17 3.20
CA ARG A 51 7.60 -14.52 4.61
C ARG A 51 6.66 -13.69 5.48
N TYR A 52 5.36 -13.88 5.29
CA TYR A 52 4.31 -13.01 5.84
C TYR A 52 4.33 -12.93 7.36
N ALA A 53 4.53 -14.04 8.07
CA ALA A 53 4.59 -14.05 9.53
C ALA A 53 5.80 -13.28 10.07
N ASP A 54 6.97 -13.42 9.44
CA ASP A 54 8.18 -12.68 9.84
C ASP A 54 8.05 -11.18 9.53
N ALA A 55 7.37 -10.85 8.43
CA ALA A 55 7.05 -9.49 8.05
C ALA A 55 6.15 -8.81 9.09
N ASP A 56 5.03 -9.44 9.45
CA ASP A 56 4.13 -8.94 10.50
C ASP A 56 4.87 -8.75 11.82
N ALA A 57 5.63 -9.75 12.28
CA ALA A 57 6.43 -9.64 13.50
C ALA A 57 7.38 -8.42 13.47
N SER A 58 7.98 -8.12 12.31
CA SER A 58 8.84 -6.95 12.12
C SER A 58 8.06 -5.63 12.18
N PHE A 59 6.88 -5.56 11.55
CA PHE A 59 6.00 -4.38 11.64
C PHE A 59 5.50 -4.14 13.06
N ARG A 60 5.02 -5.16 13.76
CA ARG A 60 4.56 -5.05 15.16
C ARG A 60 5.68 -4.59 16.09
N ARG A 61 6.91 -5.08 15.88
CA ARG A 61 8.10 -4.57 16.59
C ARG A 61 8.37 -3.09 16.31
N ALA A 62 8.22 -2.64 15.05
CA ALA A 62 8.39 -1.22 14.72
C ALA A 62 7.37 -0.35 15.47
N LEU A 63 6.12 -0.81 15.59
CA LEU A 63 5.03 -0.12 16.26
C LEU A 63 5.18 -0.04 17.79
N ASN A 64 6.02 -0.88 18.40
CA ASN A 64 6.31 -0.81 19.83
C ASN A 64 7.25 0.35 20.21
N ASN A 65 7.85 1.06 19.24
CA ASN A 65 8.70 2.20 19.52
C ASN A 65 7.86 3.48 19.72
N PRO A 66 7.84 4.07 20.93
CA PRO A 66 7.04 5.26 21.22
C PRO A 66 7.54 6.55 20.53
N LEU A 67 8.78 6.54 20.02
CA LEU A 67 9.37 7.64 19.26
C LEU A 67 9.20 7.47 17.74
N PHE A 68 8.43 6.46 17.30
CA PHE A 68 8.17 6.31 15.88
C PHE A 68 7.23 7.43 15.40
N ASN A 69 7.77 8.34 14.59
CA ASN A 69 7.01 9.50 14.11
C ASN A 69 6.05 9.19 12.96
N THR A 70 6.16 8.03 12.32
CA THR A 70 5.32 7.63 11.18
C THR A 70 4.75 6.20 11.30
N PRO A 71 4.09 5.84 12.41
CA PRO A 71 3.59 4.49 12.65
C PRO A 71 2.54 4.04 11.63
N TRP A 72 1.79 4.98 11.04
CA TRP A 72 0.85 4.69 9.96
C TRP A 72 1.53 4.06 8.72
N VAL A 73 2.83 4.28 8.51
CA VAL A 73 3.57 3.65 7.42
C VAL A 73 3.74 2.15 7.69
N ALA A 74 4.12 1.77 8.91
CA ALA A 74 4.24 0.36 9.28
C ALA A 74 2.89 -0.35 9.28
N LEU A 75 1.84 0.29 9.78
CA LEU A 75 0.46 -0.24 9.72
C LEU A 75 0.02 -0.45 8.27
N HIS A 76 0.26 0.51 7.38
CA HIS A 76 -0.06 0.33 5.97
C HIS A 76 0.72 -0.82 5.33
N ASN A 77 2.02 -0.92 5.60
CA ASN A 77 2.85 -1.99 5.05
C ASN A 77 2.44 -3.37 5.60
N ALA A 78 2.04 -3.45 6.87
CA ALA A 78 1.45 -4.65 7.47
C ALA A 78 0.15 -5.02 6.75
N GLY A 79 -0.79 -4.07 6.62
CA GLY A 79 -2.07 -4.34 5.95
C GLY A 79 -1.92 -4.73 4.47
N SER A 80 -0.97 -4.11 3.76
CA SER A 80 -0.62 -4.51 2.38
C SER A 80 -0.05 -5.92 2.32
N CYS A 81 0.79 -6.28 3.29
CA CYS A 81 1.36 -7.61 3.36
C CYS A 81 0.32 -8.69 3.68
N GLU A 82 -0.58 -8.41 4.63
CA GLU A 82 -1.70 -9.26 5.01
C GLU A 82 -2.65 -9.47 3.83
N GLU A 83 -2.94 -8.42 3.06
CA GLU A 83 -3.75 -8.51 1.84
C GLU A 83 -3.10 -9.43 0.79
N ILE A 84 -1.79 -9.33 0.58
CA ILE A 84 -1.03 -10.23 -0.31
C ILE A 84 -1.06 -11.67 0.21
N ALA A 85 -1.03 -11.85 1.53
CA ALA A 85 -1.14 -13.16 2.17
C ALA A 85 -2.57 -13.74 2.16
N GLY A 86 -3.57 -12.95 1.74
CA GLY A 86 -4.98 -13.33 1.71
C GLY A 86 -5.75 -13.08 3.01
N ASP A 87 -5.12 -12.51 4.04
CA ASP A 87 -5.79 -12.07 5.26
C ASP A 87 -6.39 -10.68 5.09
N THR A 88 -7.51 -10.64 4.37
CA THR A 88 -8.20 -9.41 4.02
C THR A 88 -8.81 -8.68 5.21
N VAL A 89 -9.12 -9.40 6.29
CA VAL A 89 -9.73 -8.85 7.51
C VAL A 89 -8.68 -8.08 8.33
N SER A 90 -7.51 -8.68 8.55
CA SER A 90 -6.40 -7.99 9.22
C SER A 90 -5.93 -6.79 8.40
N ALA A 91 -5.86 -6.95 7.07
CA ALA A 91 -5.45 -5.87 6.17
C ALA A 91 -6.31 -4.61 6.32
N GLU A 92 -7.64 -4.78 6.31
CA GLU A 92 -8.57 -3.66 6.48
C GLU A 92 -8.43 -3.01 7.87
N LYS A 93 -8.24 -3.81 8.92
CA LYS A 93 -8.03 -3.32 10.29
C LYS A 93 -6.79 -2.44 10.37
N ASP A 94 -5.69 -2.86 9.77
CA ASP A 94 -4.43 -2.13 9.80
C ASP A 94 -4.44 -0.89 8.90
N TYR A 95 -5.06 -0.95 7.71
CA TYR A 95 -5.31 0.25 6.91
C TYR A 95 -6.17 1.27 7.65
N ARG A 96 -7.23 0.82 8.34
CA ARG A 96 -8.08 1.69 9.16
C ARG A 96 -7.29 2.31 10.31
N ALA A 97 -6.45 1.53 11.01
CA ALA A 97 -5.60 2.03 12.07
C ALA A 97 -4.58 3.07 11.54
N ALA A 98 -4.00 2.85 10.36
CA ALA A 98 -3.12 3.82 9.71
C ALA A 98 -3.86 5.15 9.46
N LEU A 99 -5.11 5.10 8.98
CA LEU A 99 -5.93 6.29 8.74
C LEU A 99 -6.45 6.96 10.02
N GLN A 100 -6.55 6.26 11.14
CA GLN A 100 -6.83 6.89 12.44
C GLN A 100 -5.65 7.75 12.89
N LEU A 101 -4.42 7.33 12.63
CA LEU A 101 -3.21 8.07 12.97
C LEU A 101 -2.89 9.18 11.96
N ASN A 102 -3.13 8.92 10.67
CA ASN A 102 -2.97 9.89 9.60
C ASN A 102 -4.14 9.82 8.60
N PRO A 103 -5.20 10.63 8.79
CA PRO A 103 -6.39 10.61 7.94
C PRO A 103 -6.16 10.97 6.46
N ARG A 104 -5.00 11.52 6.13
CA ARG A 104 -4.61 11.95 4.77
C ARG A 104 -3.55 11.04 4.15
N PHE A 105 -3.27 9.87 4.75
CA PHE A 105 -2.27 8.96 4.22
C PHE A 105 -2.78 8.23 2.98
N ALA A 106 -2.40 8.75 1.80
CA ALA A 106 -2.89 8.30 0.51
C ALA A 106 -2.80 6.77 0.29
N PRO A 107 -1.70 6.07 0.63
CA PRO A 107 -1.62 4.63 0.41
C PRO A 107 -2.69 3.84 1.16
N SER A 108 -3.01 4.22 2.40
CA SER A 108 -4.09 3.56 3.16
C SER A 108 -5.48 3.99 2.73
N LEU A 109 -5.67 5.20 2.17
CA LEU A 109 -6.93 5.57 1.53
C LEU A 109 -7.18 4.68 0.31
N LEU A 110 -6.16 4.44 -0.52
CA LEU A 110 -6.28 3.53 -1.66
C LEU A 110 -6.48 2.07 -1.21
N GLY A 111 -5.76 1.61 -0.19
CA GLY A 111 -5.95 0.29 0.43
C GLY A 111 -7.38 0.08 0.92
N MET A 112 -7.94 1.06 1.65
CA MET A 112 -9.34 1.02 2.09
C MET A 112 -10.35 1.09 0.93
N ALA A 113 -10.05 1.83 -0.13
CA ALA A 113 -10.90 1.85 -1.33
C ALA A 113 -10.95 0.48 -2.00
N LYS A 114 -9.80 -0.18 -2.16
CA LYS A 114 -9.68 -1.53 -2.72
C LYS A 114 -10.40 -2.56 -1.85
N ALA A 115 -10.18 -2.53 -0.54
CA ALA A 115 -10.86 -3.40 0.42
C ALA A 115 -12.39 -3.20 0.35
N SER A 116 -12.85 -1.95 0.39
CA SER A 116 -14.28 -1.63 0.30
C SER A 116 -14.91 -2.10 -1.01
N PHE A 117 -14.19 -1.98 -2.14
CA PHE A 117 -14.66 -2.46 -3.43
C PHE A 117 -14.78 -3.99 -3.47
N ARG A 118 -13.75 -4.70 -3.00
CA ARG A 118 -13.75 -6.17 -2.89
C ARG A 118 -14.93 -6.65 -2.04
N ASP A 119 -15.20 -5.95 -0.95
CA ASP A 119 -16.27 -6.29 -0.01
C ASP A 119 -17.65 -5.75 -0.44
N GLN A 120 -17.76 -5.29 -1.70
CA GLN A 120 -18.98 -4.77 -2.35
C GLN A 120 -19.58 -3.52 -1.67
N ASN A 121 -18.81 -2.87 -0.80
CA ASN A 121 -19.15 -1.61 -0.15
C ASN A 121 -18.81 -0.43 -1.06
N TYR A 122 -19.45 -0.36 -2.23
CA TYR A 122 -19.07 0.58 -3.30
C TYR A 122 -19.20 2.06 -2.91
N LEU A 123 -20.16 2.42 -2.06
CA LEU A 123 -20.26 3.79 -1.52
C LEU A 123 -19.04 4.16 -0.67
N SER A 124 -18.55 3.22 0.15
CA SER A 124 -17.31 3.40 0.93
C SER A 124 -16.09 3.49 0.01
N ALA A 125 -16.01 2.63 -1.02
CA ALA A 125 -14.95 2.68 -2.01
C ALA A 125 -14.87 4.06 -2.70
N ARG A 126 -16.03 4.59 -3.13
CA ARG A 126 -16.15 5.96 -3.68
C ARG A 126 -15.65 7.02 -2.68
N ALA A 127 -16.09 6.95 -1.43
CA ALA A 127 -15.70 7.93 -0.41
C ALA A 127 -14.18 7.92 -0.15
N TYR A 128 -13.56 6.74 -0.09
CA TYR A 128 -12.11 6.64 0.06
C TYR A 128 -11.35 7.12 -1.19
N LEU A 129 -11.84 6.84 -2.40
CA LEU A 129 -11.27 7.35 -3.65
C LEU A 129 -11.34 8.88 -3.75
N GLN A 130 -12.44 9.49 -3.30
CA GLN A 130 -12.58 10.94 -3.25
C GLN A 130 -11.54 11.56 -2.31
N ARG A 131 -11.43 11.03 -1.08
CA ARG A 131 -10.40 11.46 -0.12
C ARG A 131 -8.99 11.24 -0.66
N TYR A 132 -8.73 10.14 -1.37
CA TYR A 132 -7.45 9.89 -2.02
C TYR A 132 -7.12 10.99 -3.03
N ALA A 133 -8.08 11.36 -3.87
CA ALA A 133 -7.90 12.39 -4.90
C ALA A 133 -7.62 13.80 -4.35
N GLU A 134 -7.99 14.07 -3.09
CA GLU A 134 -7.68 15.33 -2.40
C GLU A 134 -6.22 15.43 -1.92
N VAL A 135 -5.51 14.30 -1.83
CA VAL A 135 -4.19 14.22 -1.19
C VAL A 135 -3.10 13.64 -2.08
N ALA A 136 -3.47 12.95 -3.15
CA ALA A 136 -2.53 12.34 -4.09
C ALA A 136 -3.05 12.42 -5.53
N PRO A 137 -2.14 12.53 -6.51
CA PRO A 137 -2.51 12.38 -7.91
C PRO A 137 -3.03 10.98 -8.18
N HIS A 138 -4.03 10.90 -9.05
CA HIS A 138 -4.52 9.64 -9.57
C HIS A 138 -3.43 8.83 -10.28
N THR A 139 -3.45 7.52 -10.05
CA THR A 139 -2.76 6.48 -10.81
C THR A 139 -3.73 5.79 -11.78
N ALA A 140 -3.22 4.99 -12.73
CA ALA A 140 -4.06 4.15 -13.59
C ALA A 140 -4.98 3.25 -12.75
N GLU A 141 -4.41 2.56 -11.75
CA GLU A 141 -5.14 1.70 -10.79
C GLU A 141 -6.28 2.46 -10.09
N SER A 142 -6.01 3.64 -9.51
CA SER A 142 -7.05 4.38 -8.75
C SER A 142 -8.17 4.91 -9.65
N LEU A 143 -7.87 5.28 -10.91
CA LEU A 143 -8.90 5.70 -11.87
C LEU A 143 -9.72 4.50 -12.33
N TRP A 144 -9.07 3.37 -12.57
CA TRP A 144 -9.73 2.13 -12.93
C TRP A 144 -10.66 1.63 -11.83
N LEU A 145 -10.19 1.64 -10.58
CA LEU A 145 -11.02 1.35 -9.42
C LEU A 145 -12.22 2.30 -9.33
N GLY A 146 -12.02 3.58 -9.69
CA GLY A 146 -13.10 4.55 -9.86
C GLY A 146 -14.12 4.13 -10.91
N VAL A 147 -13.68 3.80 -12.13
CA VAL A 147 -14.58 3.29 -13.19
C VAL A 147 -15.39 2.10 -12.71
N GLN A 148 -14.73 1.10 -12.10
CA GLN A 148 -15.38 -0.11 -11.60
C GLN A 148 -16.40 0.21 -10.50
N THR A 149 -16.01 1.05 -9.54
CA THR A 149 -16.88 1.46 -8.42
C THR A 149 -18.13 2.18 -8.92
N GLU A 150 -17.95 3.13 -9.84
CA GLU A 150 -19.07 3.93 -10.35
C GLU A 150 -19.99 3.14 -11.28
N ASN A 151 -19.45 2.17 -12.01
CA ASN A 151 -20.26 1.21 -12.76
C ASN A 151 -21.17 0.38 -11.83
N GLN A 152 -20.64 -0.13 -10.72
CA GLN A 152 -21.42 -0.88 -9.72
C GLN A 152 -22.49 -0.01 -9.04
N LEU A 153 -22.22 1.29 -8.87
CA LEU A 153 -23.18 2.25 -8.33
C LEU A 153 -24.20 2.76 -9.36
N GLY A 154 -24.03 2.43 -10.65
CA GLY A 154 -24.88 2.91 -11.75
C GLY A 154 -24.67 4.39 -12.11
N ASP A 155 -23.61 5.02 -11.61
CA ASP A 155 -23.30 6.43 -11.87
C ASP A 155 -22.48 6.59 -13.16
N ARG A 156 -23.20 6.55 -14.29
CA ARG A 156 -22.58 6.62 -15.62
C ARG A 156 -21.78 7.92 -15.84
N GLY A 157 -22.17 9.01 -15.17
CA GLY A 157 -21.48 10.30 -15.28
C GLY A 157 -20.09 10.25 -14.64
N GLN A 158 -20.02 9.78 -13.39
CA GLN A 158 -18.76 9.63 -12.68
C GLN A 158 -17.88 8.53 -13.30
N MET A 159 -18.47 7.40 -13.71
CA MET A 159 -17.77 6.35 -14.45
C MET A 159 -17.07 6.92 -15.70
N SER A 160 -17.79 7.69 -16.52
CA SER A 160 -17.24 8.33 -17.73
C SER A 160 -16.13 9.33 -17.40
N SER A 161 -16.29 10.09 -16.32
CA SER A 161 -15.27 11.05 -15.83
C SER A 161 -13.97 10.35 -15.44
N TYR A 162 -14.04 9.24 -14.71
CA TYR A 162 -12.86 8.42 -14.39
C TYR A 162 -12.24 7.81 -15.65
N GLY A 163 -13.05 7.26 -16.55
CA GLY A 163 -12.57 6.65 -17.81
C GLY A 163 -11.87 7.64 -18.73
N LEU A 164 -12.39 8.85 -18.88
CA LEU A 164 -11.75 9.93 -19.64
C LEU A 164 -10.39 10.30 -19.05
N LYS A 165 -10.31 10.46 -17.73
CA LYS A 165 -9.03 10.74 -17.04
C LYS A 165 -8.03 9.59 -17.24
N LEU A 166 -8.50 8.33 -17.19
CA LEU A 166 -7.66 7.15 -17.37
C LEU A 166 -7.05 7.14 -18.76
N ARG A 167 -7.86 7.31 -19.81
CA ARG A 167 -7.37 7.38 -21.19
C ARG A 167 -6.46 8.57 -21.44
N ALA A 168 -6.77 9.74 -20.87
CA ALA A 168 -6.01 10.95 -21.10
C ALA A 168 -4.63 10.93 -20.42
N LYS A 169 -4.54 10.39 -19.20
CA LYS A 169 -3.30 10.41 -18.41
C LYS A 169 -2.47 9.15 -18.53
N PHE A 170 -3.10 8.01 -18.81
CA PHE A 170 -2.45 6.69 -18.85
C PHE A 170 -2.89 5.88 -20.08
N PRO A 171 -2.77 6.44 -21.31
CA PRO A 171 -3.31 5.82 -22.53
C PRO A 171 -2.78 4.40 -22.82
N ASP A 172 -1.54 4.12 -22.39
CA ASP A 172 -0.84 2.86 -22.64
C ASP A 172 -0.93 1.86 -21.48
N SER A 173 -1.61 2.23 -20.38
CA SER A 173 -1.84 1.34 -19.24
C SER A 173 -2.76 0.16 -19.60
N GLU A 174 -2.58 -0.97 -18.91
CA GLU A 174 -3.45 -2.15 -19.12
C GLU A 174 -4.90 -1.84 -18.78
N GLU A 175 -5.13 -1.00 -17.76
CA GLU A 175 -6.45 -0.54 -17.38
C GLU A 175 -7.12 0.29 -18.49
N ALA A 176 -6.36 1.18 -19.14
CA ALA A 176 -6.88 1.96 -20.27
C ALA A 176 -7.15 1.08 -21.50
N LYS A 177 -6.35 0.04 -21.73
CA LYS A 177 -6.61 -0.97 -22.78
C LYS A 177 -7.86 -1.77 -22.47
N TYR A 178 -8.02 -2.24 -21.24
CA TYR A 178 -9.18 -3.02 -20.81
C TYR A 178 -10.47 -2.21 -20.90
N LEU A 179 -10.46 -0.95 -20.47
CA LEU A 179 -11.63 -0.06 -20.58
C LEU A 179 -12.16 0.01 -22.03
N LYS A 180 -11.28 0.10 -23.03
CA LYS A 180 -11.69 0.12 -24.45
C LYS A 180 -12.40 -1.15 -24.93
N THR A 181 -12.24 -2.28 -24.21
CA THR A 181 -12.85 -3.56 -24.59
C THR A 181 -14.25 -3.77 -24.02
N ILE A 182 -14.63 -2.96 -23.02
CA ILE A 182 -15.91 -3.09 -22.30
C ILE A 182 -16.84 -1.89 -22.53
N GLU A 183 -16.41 -0.91 -23.31
CA GLU A 183 -17.22 0.21 -23.84
C GLU A 183 -17.89 -0.21 -25.15
#